data_AF-A0A9J6GUT9-F1
#
_entry.id   AF-A0A9J6GUT9-F1
#
_cell.length_a   1.000
_cell.length_b   1.000
_cell.length_c   1.000
_cell.angle_alpha   90.00
_cell.angle_beta   90.00
_cell.angle_gamma   90.00
#
_symmetry.space_group_name_H-M   'P 1'
#
loop_
_entity.id
_entity.type
_entity.pdbx_description
1 polymer ?
#
loop_
_entity_poly.entity_id
_entity_poly.type
_entity_poly.pdbx_seq_one_letter_code
_entity_poly.pdbx_strand_id
1 'polypeptide(L)'
;MSAACASSRLIWKFPSHARACPIVWDLQTKYLHKNFDPSSPHSLAFITLPRAGICVVVNLLDFVSRCVTELIPHVGTNDVANTNGQVAKERYLNLLDHIGKGRPDIQATFVTLLLPWSPKPSMEPPRLARCSYI
;
A
#
# COMPACT_ATOMS: atom_id res chain seq x y z
N MET A 1 -25.56 -5.13 -18.51
CA MET A 1 -24.19 -5.49 -18.94
C MET A 1 -23.32 -5.51 -17.69
N SER A 2 -22.82 -6.69 -17.33
CA SER A 2 -22.15 -6.95 -16.05
C SER A 2 -20.73 -6.38 -16.06
N ALA A 3 -20.45 -5.39 -15.22
CA ALA A 3 -19.10 -4.88 -15.04
C ALA A 3 -18.31 -5.92 -14.24
N ALA A 4 -17.31 -6.52 -14.87
CA ALA A 4 -16.36 -7.40 -14.20
C ALA A 4 -15.63 -6.60 -13.11
N CYS A 5 -16.11 -6.74 -11.87
CA CYS A 5 -15.40 -6.30 -10.69
C CYS A 5 -14.13 -7.15 -10.60
N ALA A 6 -13.00 -6.59 -11.05
CA ALA A 6 -11.70 -7.21 -10.82
C ALA A 6 -11.50 -7.27 -9.30
N SER A 7 -11.78 -8.44 -8.72
CA SER A 7 -11.55 -8.71 -7.30
C SER A 7 -10.07 -8.48 -7.01
N SER A 8 -9.75 -7.33 -6.41
CA SER A 8 -8.41 -7.05 -5.88
C SER A 8 -8.19 -8.01 -4.71
N ARG A 9 -7.56 -9.15 -4.97
CA ARG A 9 -7.22 -10.12 -3.93
C ARG A 9 -6.14 -9.51 -3.04
N LEU A 10 -6.49 -9.28 -1.77
CA LEU A 10 -5.54 -8.96 -0.71
C LEU A 10 -4.59 -10.14 -0.53
N ILE A 11 -3.29 -9.88 -0.56
CA ILE A 11 -2.26 -10.91 -0.32
C ILE A 11 -1.39 -10.42 0.82
N TRP A 12 -1.31 -11.24 1.87
CA TRP A 12 -0.43 -11.05 3.00
C TRP A 12 0.54 -12.23 3.12
N LYS A 13 1.78 -11.94 3.52
CA LYS A 13 2.74 -12.95 3.98
C LYS A 13 3.45 -12.41 5.23
N PHE A 14 3.33 -13.14 6.33
CA PHE A 14 3.90 -12.79 7.63
C PHE A 14 4.81 -13.91 8.12
N PRO A 15 6.14 -13.76 8.00
CA PRO A 15 7.06 -14.60 8.76
C PRO A 15 6.88 -14.35 10.25
N SER A 16 6.93 -15.39 11.09
CA SER A 16 6.77 -15.27 12.54
C SER A 16 7.84 -14.39 13.21
N HIS A 17 8.99 -14.23 12.54
CA HIS A 17 10.14 -13.44 12.99
C HIS A 17 10.18 -12.01 12.43
N ALA A 18 9.23 -11.61 11.57
CA ALA A 18 9.31 -10.33 10.89
C ALA A 18 9.03 -9.16 11.85
N ARG A 19 10.04 -8.30 12.05
CA ARG A 19 9.92 -7.04 12.82
C ARG A 19 9.40 -5.86 11.98
N ALA A 20 9.58 -5.95 10.67
CA ALA A 20 9.19 -4.90 9.73
C ALA A 20 8.16 -5.43 8.72
N CYS A 21 7.18 -4.57 8.43
CA CYS A 21 6.13 -4.83 7.44
C CYS A 21 6.07 -3.72 6.40
N PRO A 22 6.78 -3.85 5.27
CA PRO A 22 6.48 -3.12 4.07
C PRO A 22 5.05 -3.37 3.63
N ILE A 23 4.26 -2.29 3.62
CA ILE A 23 2.94 -2.32 3.00
C ILE A 23 3.12 -1.78 1.58
N VAL A 24 3.11 -2.69 0.60
CA VAL A 24 3.50 -2.37 -0.77
C VAL A 24 2.31 -2.41 -1.70
N TRP A 25 2.13 -1.31 -2.42
CA TRP A 25 1.11 -1.15 -3.43
C TRP A 25 1.70 -1.08 -4.84
N ASP A 26 0.83 -1.31 -5.84
CA ASP A 26 1.05 -1.11 -7.28
C ASP A 26 1.70 -2.27 -8.08
N LEU A 27 2.19 -2.00 -9.29
CA LEU A 27 2.85 -2.99 -10.17
C LEU A 27 4.16 -3.54 -9.57
N GLN A 28 4.81 -2.80 -8.67
CA GLN A 28 6.03 -3.19 -7.95
C GLN A 28 5.76 -4.32 -6.96
N THR A 29 4.54 -4.41 -6.42
CA THR A 29 4.04 -5.56 -5.67
C THR A 29 4.33 -6.88 -6.40
N LYS A 30 4.12 -6.95 -7.72
CA LYS A 30 4.36 -8.20 -8.48
C LYS A 30 5.83 -8.61 -8.42
N TYR A 31 6.75 -7.65 -8.45
CA TYR A 31 8.18 -7.92 -8.36
C TYR A 31 8.55 -8.46 -6.98
N LEU A 32 8.04 -7.83 -5.91
CA LEU A 32 8.28 -8.31 -4.55
C LEU A 32 7.71 -9.71 -4.31
N HIS A 33 6.50 -9.99 -4.82
CA HIS A 33 5.88 -11.30 -4.67
C HIS A 33 6.70 -12.42 -5.32
N LYS A 34 7.30 -12.14 -6.48
CA LYS A 34 8.10 -13.11 -7.23
C LYS A 34 9.42 -13.43 -6.53
N ASN A 35 10.00 -12.45 -5.85
CA ASN A 35 11.33 -12.57 -5.23
C ASN A 35 11.27 -12.73 -3.71
N PHE A 36 10.08 -12.87 -3.14
CA PHE A 36 9.91 -13.07 -1.70
C PHE A 36 10.05 -14.54 -1.31
N ASP A 37 11.01 -14.81 -0.44
CA ASP A 37 11.21 -16.09 0.22
C ASP A 37 10.89 -15.96 1.72
N PRO A 38 9.76 -16.47 2.24
CA PRO A 38 9.40 -16.38 3.66
C PRO A 38 10.33 -17.15 4.60
N SER A 39 11.13 -18.09 4.08
CA SER A 39 12.02 -18.91 4.89
C SER A 39 13.31 -18.19 5.27
N SER A 40 13.62 -17.08 4.60
CA SER A 40 14.79 -16.27 4.94
C SER A 40 14.62 -15.63 6.33
N PRO A 41 15.64 -15.67 7.20
CA PRO A 41 15.60 -14.98 8.49
C PRO A 41 15.55 -13.44 8.34
N HIS A 42 15.84 -12.93 7.14
CA HIS A 42 15.76 -11.51 6.79
C HIS A 42 14.44 -11.15 6.08
N SER A 43 13.49 -12.09 6.02
CA SER A 43 12.20 -11.88 5.38
C SER A 43 11.39 -10.79 6.08
N LEU A 44 10.86 -9.89 5.26
CA LEU A 44 9.92 -8.88 5.69
C LEU A 44 8.49 -9.41 5.63
N ALA A 45 7.60 -8.94 6.50
CA ALA A 45 6.18 -9.12 6.28
C ALA A 45 5.72 -8.17 5.18
N PHE A 46 4.77 -8.55 4.33
CA PHE A 46 4.17 -7.57 3.42
C PHE A 46 2.70 -7.83 3.17
N ILE A 47 1.97 -6.74 3.01
CA ILE A 47 0.57 -6.71 2.62
C ILE A 47 0.46 -5.93 1.32
N THR A 48 -0.32 -6.47 0.39
CA THR A 48 -0.45 -5.86 -0.94
C THR A 48 -1.88 -5.88 -1.44
N LEU A 49 -2.29 -4.76 -2.04
CA LEU A 49 -3.63 -4.58 -2.57
C LEU A 49 -3.58 -3.82 -3.90
N PRO A 50 -3.77 -4.51 -5.04
CA PRO A 50 -3.71 -3.86 -6.34
C PRO A 50 -4.68 -2.68 -6.46
N ARG A 51 -4.21 -1.59 -7.09
CA ARG A 51 -5.00 -0.38 -7.43
C ARG A 51 -5.53 0.45 -6.26
N ALA A 52 -5.17 0.13 -5.02
CA ALA A 52 -5.61 0.96 -3.89
C ALA A 52 -4.84 2.29 -3.82
N GLY A 53 -5.52 3.30 -3.29
CA GLY A 53 -4.94 4.60 -2.94
C GLY A 53 -4.61 4.70 -1.45
N ILE A 54 -4.00 5.82 -1.05
CA ILE A 54 -3.51 6.08 0.32
C ILE A 54 -4.60 5.89 1.38
N CYS A 55 -5.86 6.26 1.09
CA CYS A 55 -6.95 6.12 2.06
C CYS A 55 -7.26 4.67 2.44
N VAL A 56 -6.98 3.71 1.56
CA VAL A 56 -7.26 2.28 1.82
C VAL A 56 -6.24 1.69 2.79
N VAL A 57 -5.05 2.29 2.89
CA VAL A 57 -3.96 1.85 3.76
C VAL A 57 -4.38 1.85 5.22
N VAL A 58 -5.15 2.86 5.62
CA VAL A 58 -5.67 3.02 6.98
C VAL A 58 -6.40 1.74 7.41
N ASN A 59 -7.29 1.24 6.56
CA ASN A 59 -8.05 0.01 6.84
C ASN A 59 -7.18 -1.26 6.81
N LEU A 60 -6.00 -1.22 6.17
CA LEU A 60 -5.07 -2.35 6.16
C LEU A 60 -4.22 -2.44 7.42
N LEU A 61 -4.11 -1.35 8.21
CA LEU A 61 -3.36 -1.36 9.46
C LEU A 61 -3.94 -2.36 10.46
N ASP A 62 -5.25 -2.61 10.44
CA ASP A 62 -5.89 -3.60 11.31
C ASP A 62 -5.43 -5.03 11.05
N PHE A 63 -4.92 -5.31 9.85
CA PHE A 63 -4.40 -6.62 9.46
C PHE A 63 -2.89 -6.77 9.68
N VAL A 64 -2.19 -5.68 10.00
CA VAL A 64 -0.77 -5.72 10.32
C VAL A 64 -0.61 -6.27 11.74
N SER A 65 0.10 -7.39 11.89
CA SER A 65 0.37 -8.00 13.20
C SER A 65 0.95 -6.99 14.20
N ARG A 66 0.61 -7.15 15.48
CA ARG A 66 1.15 -6.33 16.59
C ARG A 66 2.62 -6.63 16.91
N CYS A 67 3.20 -7.69 16.34
CA CYS A 67 4.64 -7.95 16.45
C CYS A 67 5.48 -7.09 15.49
N VAL A 68 4.84 -6.41 14.55
CA VAL A 68 5.49 -5.49 13.62
C VAL A 68 5.73 -4.16 14.34
N THR A 69 6.99 -3.78 14.47
CA THR A 69 7.41 -2.51 15.08
C THR A 69 7.81 -1.47 14.03
N GLU A 70 7.96 -1.88 12.78
CA GLU A 70 8.40 -1.01 11.70
C GLU A 70 7.47 -1.12 10.48
N LEU A 71 7.05 0.03 9.95
CA LEU A 71 6.17 0.10 8.78
C LEU A 71 6.89 0.76 7.61
N ILE A 72 6.73 0.21 6.42
CA ILE A 72 7.26 0.83 5.18
C ILE A 72 6.10 1.01 4.19
N PRO A 73 5.31 2.11 4.31
CA PRO A 73 4.24 2.40 3.38
C PRO A 73 4.80 2.84 2.02
N HIS A 74 4.72 1.95 1.02
CA HIS A 74 5.04 2.27 -0.38
C HIS A 74 3.73 2.51 -1.14
N VAL A 75 3.22 3.74 -1.06
CA VAL A 75 1.89 4.14 -1.56
C VAL A 75 1.88 5.54 -2.16
N GLY A 76 0.92 5.79 -3.04
CA GLY A 76 0.65 7.11 -3.60
C GLY A 76 0.72 7.18 -5.12
N THR A 77 1.23 6.15 -5.80
CA THR A 77 1.29 6.09 -7.28
C THR A 77 -0.08 6.35 -7.92
N ASN A 78 -1.13 5.71 -7.41
CA ASN A 78 -2.49 5.90 -7.90
C ASN A 78 -3.08 7.27 -7.50
N ASP A 79 -2.79 7.78 -6.31
CA ASP A 79 -3.28 9.09 -5.86
C ASP A 79 -2.69 10.21 -6.71
N VAL A 80 -1.38 10.15 -6.98
CA VAL A 80 -0.70 11.10 -7.85
C VAL A 80 -1.24 11.02 -9.28
N ALA A 81 -1.49 9.82 -9.81
CA ALA A 81 -2.03 9.63 -11.15
C ALA A 81 -3.49 10.10 -11.31
N ASN A 82 -4.30 9.99 -10.26
CA ASN A 82 -5.75 10.27 -10.31
C ASN A 82 -6.15 11.66 -9.77
N THR A 83 -5.25 12.35 -9.07
CA THR A 83 -5.52 13.65 -8.44
C THR A 83 -4.45 14.67 -8.83
N ASN A 84 -3.75 15.26 -7.86
CA ASN A 84 -2.55 16.05 -8.04
C ASN A 84 -1.58 15.74 -6.90
N GLY A 85 -0.30 16.12 -7.06
CA GLY A 85 0.74 15.81 -6.08
C GLY A 85 0.47 16.38 -4.68
N GLN A 86 -0.22 17.51 -4.58
CA GLN A 86 -0.52 18.16 -3.30
C GLN A 86 -1.59 17.38 -2.51
N VAL A 87 -2.67 16.96 -3.17
CA VAL A 87 -3.71 16.12 -2.57
C VAL A 87 -3.15 14.78 -2.13
N ALA A 88 -2.29 14.17 -2.95
CA ALA A 88 -1.61 12.93 -2.58
C ALA A 88 -0.72 13.11 -1.34
N LYS A 89 0.02 14.22 -1.26
CA LYS A 89 0.85 14.58 -0.10
C LYS A 89 0.01 14.74 1.17
N GLU A 90 -1.09 15.48 1.11
CA GLU A 90 -1.99 15.68 2.27
C GLU A 90 -2.57 14.35 2.77
N ARG A 91 -3.03 13.48 1.85
CA ARG A 91 -3.50 12.14 2.21
C ARG A 91 -2.40 11.31 2.88
N TYR A 92 -1.17 11.43 2.39
CA TYR A 92 -0.02 10.72 2.95
C TYR A 92 0.30 11.20 4.37
N LEU A 93 0.28 12.51 4.62
CA LEU A 93 0.47 13.07 5.96
C LEU A 93 -0.63 12.60 6.93
N ASN A 94 -1.88 12.56 6.48
CA ASN A 94 -2.99 12.03 7.29
C ASN A 94 -2.81 10.53 7.61
N LEU A 95 -2.27 9.75 6.67
CA LEU A 95 -1.92 8.35 6.93
C LEU A 95 -0.86 8.23 8.03
N LEU A 96 0.20 9.04 7.99
CA LEU A 96 1.25 9.01 9.01
C LEU A 96 0.70 9.38 10.40
N ASP A 97 -0.15 10.40 10.49
CA ASP A 97 -0.83 10.78 11.73
C ASP A 97 -1.71 9.64 12.25
N HIS A 98 -2.45 8.97 11.35
CA HIS A 98 -3.29 7.82 11.72
C HIS A 98 -2.47 6.64 12.22
N ILE A 99 -1.31 6.34 11.60
CA ILE A 99 -0.39 5.31 12.07
C ILE A 99 0.11 5.66 13.48
N GLY A 100 0.58 6.90 13.68
CA GLY A 100 1.11 7.35 14.97
C GLY A 100 0.09 7.27 16.11
N LYS A 101 -1.19 7.57 15.83
CA LYS A 101 -2.27 7.51 16.82
C LYS A 101 -2.85 6.12 17.02
N GLY A 102 -3.04 5.36 15.93
CA GLY A 102 -3.73 4.06 15.95
C GLY A 102 -2.82 2.85 16.21
N ARG A 103 -1.51 2.99 15.97
CA ARG A 103 -0.52 1.91 16.08
C ARG A 103 0.71 2.37 16.87
N PRO A 104 0.57 2.62 18.19
CA PRO A 104 1.71 3.00 19.04
C PRO A 104 2.77 1.90 19.16
N ASP A 105 2.43 0.65 18.80
CA ASP A 105 3.36 -0.46 18.68
C ASP A 105 4.35 -0.31 17.51
N ILE A 106 4.02 0.51 16.51
CA ILE A 106 4.91 0.87 15.41
C ILE A 106 5.84 1.99 15.89
N GLN A 107 7.10 1.63 16.10
CA GLN A 107 8.16 2.52 16.58
C GLN A 107 8.77 3.36 15.47
N ALA A 108 8.78 2.86 14.23
CA ALA A 108 9.33 3.57 13.08
C ALA A 108 8.45 3.40 11.84
N THR A 109 8.29 4.49 11.09
CA THR A 109 7.65 4.48 9.77
C THR A 109 8.62 5.03 8.73
N PHE A 110 8.99 4.21 7.75
CA PHE A 110 9.92 4.58 6.69
C PHE A 110 9.14 4.97 5.43
N VAL A 111 9.26 6.25 5.05
CA VAL A 111 8.63 6.77 3.84
C VAL A 111 9.51 6.46 2.65
N THR A 112 8.95 5.80 1.65
CA THR A 112 9.65 5.52 0.38
C THR A 112 9.25 6.55 -0.68
N LEU A 113 10.19 6.89 -1.56
CA LEU A 113 9.90 7.69 -2.74
C LEU A 113 9.09 6.86 -3.75
N LEU A 114 8.13 7.53 -4.40
CA LEU A 114 7.45 6.97 -5.56
C LEU A 114 8.46 6.83 -6.69
N LEU A 115 8.54 5.64 -7.30
CA LEU A 115 9.36 5.45 -8.47
C LEU A 115 8.73 6.18 -9.67
N PRO A 116 9.53 6.76 -10.58
CA PRO A 116 9.01 7.41 -11.77
C PRO A 116 8.21 6.41 -12.60
N TRP A 117 6.95 6.76 -12.88
CA TRP A 117 6.07 5.96 -13.73
C TRP A 117 6.22 6.40 -15.18
N SER A 118 6.57 5.47 -16.07
CA SER A 118 6.46 5.68 -17.51
C SER A 118 5.09 5.13 -17.95
N PRO A 119 4.11 5.98 -18.32
CA PRO A 119 2.86 5.49 -18.86
C PRO A 119 3.17 4.73 -20.16
N LYS A 120 2.71 3.48 -20.26
CA LYS A 120 2.66 2.82 -21.58
C LYS A 120 1.75 3.68 -22.46
N PRO A 121 2.21 4.14 -23.63
CA PRO A 121 1.36 4.88 -24.56
C PRO A 121 0.30 3.92 -25.10
N SER A 122 -0.88 3.84 -24.48
CA SER A 122 -2.15 3.30 -25.04
C SER A 122 -3.28 2.96 -24.05
N MET A 123 -3.10 3.03 -22.72
CA MET A 123 -4.25 2.77 -21.83
C MET A 123 -4.94 4.06 -21.41
N GLU A 124 -6.12 4.30 -21.95
CA GLU A 124 -7.07 5.29 -21.41
C GLU A 124 -7.18 5.12 -19.89
N PRO A 125 -7.23 6.23 -19.12
CA PRO A 125 -7.37 6.15 -17.68
C PRO A 125 -8.71 5.47 -17.33
N PRO A 126 -8.72 4.50 -16.39
CA PRO A 126 -9.97 3.91 -15.93
C PRO A 126 -10.83 5.00 -15.29
N ARG A 127 -12.06 5.17 -15.79
CA ARG A 127 -13.06 6.08 -15.21
C ARG A 127 -13.28 5.69 -13.74
N LEU A 128 -12.89 6.58 -12.83
CA LEU A 128 -13.04 6.40 -11.39
C LEU A 128 -14.52 6.18 -11.04
N ALA A 129 -14.82 5.07 -10.38
CA ALA A 129 -16.01 4.97 -9.56
C ALA A 129 -15.85 5.97 -8.41
N ARG A 130 -16.75 6.96 -8.36
CA ARG A 130 -16.79 7.94 -7.26
C ARG A 130 -17.03 7.19 -5.96
N CYS A 131 -16.06 7.21 -5.04
CA CYS A 131 -16.35 6.95 -3.63
C CYS A 131 -17.15 8.14 -3.10
N SER A 132 -18.46 7.96 -2.95
CA SER A 132 -19.32 8.85 -2.21
C SER A 132 -19.07 8.63 -0.72
N TYR A 133 -18.73 9.70 0.01
CA TYR A 133 -18.71 9.67 1.46
C TYR A 133 -20.16 9.77 1.99
N ILE A 134 -20.52 8.90 2.94
CA ILE A 134 -21.67 9.06 3.84
C ILE A 134 -21.15 9.81 5.06
#